data_AF-A0A0G0TNS7-F1
#
_entry.id   AF-A0A0G0TNS7-F1
#
_cell.length_a   1.000
_cell.length_b   1.000
_cell.length_c   1.000
_cell.angle_alpha   90.00
_cell.angle_beta   90.00
_cell.angle_gamma   90.00
#
_symmetry.space_group_name_H-M   'P 1'
#
loop_
_entity.id
_entity.type
_entity.pdbx_description
1 polymer ?
#
loop_
_entity_poly.entity_id
_entity_poly.type
_entity_poly.pdbx_seq_one_letter_code
_entity_poly.pdbx_strand_id
1 'polypeptide(L)'
;MNKFILTILLLLTVISLGSLGFFAMEHHADHDGCIASVANNVACAASVSGLQFVAFHLNAFKSFTLGLVNNILIATFFLFALVFAGIFVLFKNRYLELIQKDHFKIFRYRLELAIVFLEYKLIRWLAIHENSPANA
;
A
#
# COMPACT_ATOMS: atom_id res chain seq x y z
N MET A 1 -5.00 8.13 17.73
CA MET A 1 -6.12 7.19 17.95
C MET A 1 -6.00 6.64 19.36
N ASN A 2 -7.00 6.82 20.22
CA ASN A 2 -6.90 6.43 21.63
C ASN A 2 -6.88 4.89 21.76
N LYS A 3 -5.97 4.33 22.57
CA LYS A 3 -5.80 2.86 22.70
C LYS A 3 -7.12 2.16 23.06
N PHE A 4 -7.96 2.84 23.86
CA PHE A 4 -9.28 2.36 24.26
C PHE A 4 -10.25 2.16 23.07
N ILE A 5 -10.26 3.12 22.13
CA ILE A 5 -11.12 3.05 20.94
C ILE A 5 -10.67 1.90 20.04
N LEU A 6 -9.35 1.72 19.88
CA LEU A 6 -8.79 0.60 19.12
C LEU A 6 -9.21 -0.75 19.73
N THR A 7 -9.12 -0.90 21.05
CA THR A 7 -9.51 -2.13 21.74
C THR A 7 -10.99 -2.44 21.55
N ILE A 8 -11.87 -1.45 21.68
CA ILE A 8 -13.31 -1.65 21.48
C ILE A 8 -13.62 -2.09 20.06
N LEU A 9 -13.03 -1.42 19.06
CA LEU A 9 -13.21 -1.79 17.66
C LEU A 9 -12.73 -3.22 17.39
N LEU A 10 -11.60 -3.62 17.97
CA LEU A 10 -11.03 -4.96 17.82
C LEU A 10 -11.88 -6.04 18.50
N LEU A 11 -12.51 -5.73 19.63
CA LEU A 11 -13.47 -6.63 20.27
C LEU A 11 -14.75 -6.75 19.43
N LEU A 12 -15.26 -5.64 18.92
CA LEU A 12 -16.46 -5.64 18.08
C LEU A 12 -16.26 -6.42 16.78
N THR A 13 -15.09 -6.34 16.15
CA THR A 13 -14.81 -7.14 14.95
C THR A 13 -14.79 -8.63 15.28
N VAL A 14 -14.09 -9.04 16.34
CA VAL A 14 -14.03 -10.44 16.77
C VAL A 14 -15.42 -10.98 17.12
N ILE A 15 -16.22 -10.20 17.86
CA ILE A 15 -17.59 -10.61 18.25
C ILE A 15 -18.50 -10.72 17.02
N SER A 16 -18.44 -9.74 16.11
CA SER A 16 -19.31 -9.70 14.92
C SER A 16 -18.94 -10.80 13.92
N LEU A 17 -17.65 -11.02 13.68
CA LEU A 17 -17.17 -12.13 12.85
C LEU A 17 -17.53 -13.47 13.49
N GLY A 18 -17.44 -13.55 14.81
CA GLY A 18 -17.81 -14.74 15.57
C GLY A 18 -19.30 -15.08 15.46
N SER A 19 -20.17 -14.10 15.67
CA SER A 19 -21.62 -14.28 15.57
C SER A 19 -22.07 -14.57 14.14
N LEU A 20 -21.54 -13.86 13.14
CA LEU A 20 -21.84 -14.13 11.72
C LEU A 20 -21.38 -15.52 11.31
N GLY A 21 -20.19 -15.96 11.76
CA GLY A 21 -19.72 -17.32 11.55
C GLY A 21 -20.64 -18.36 12.19
N PHE A 22 -21.17 -18.08 13.38
CA PHE A 22 -22.13 -18.96 14.04
C PHE A 22 -23.49 -19.01 13.33
N PHE A 23 -24.03 -17.87 12.90
CA PHE A 23 -25.27 -17.81 12.13
C PHE A 23 -25.15 -18.45 10.75
N ALA A 24 -23.98 -18.38 10.11
CA ALA A 24 -23.71 -19.08 8.86
C ALA A 24 -23.69 -20.62 9.04
N MET A 25 -23.58 -21.13 10.27
CA MET A 25 -23.74 -22.55 10.60
C MET A 25 -25.20 -22.98 10.74
N GLU A 26 -26.11 -22.34 10.01
CA GLU A 26 -27.54 -22.68 10.01
C GLU A 26 -27.76 -24.14 9.59
N HIS A 27 -28.67 -24.81 10.29
CA HIS A 27 -28.93 -26.26 10.23
C HIS A 27 -29.75 -26.68 9.00
N HIS A 28 -29.33 -26.33 7.79
CA HIS A 28 -29.91 -26.92 6.58
C HIS A 28 -29.25 -28.28 6.35
N ALA A 29 -29.65 -29.26 7.16
CA ALA A 29 -29.34 -30.67 6.93
C ALA A 29 -30.29 -31.20 5.85
N ASP A 30 -30.09 -30.76 4.61
CA ASP A 30 -30.71 -31.43 3.47
C ASP A 30 -29.63 -31.87 2.49
N HIS A 31 -29.68 -33.17 2.16
CA HIS A 31 -28.84 -34.01 1.30
C HIS A 31 -27.29 -33.86 1.29
N ASP A 32 -26.69 -32.70 1.57
CA ASP A 32 -25.25 -32.38 1.44
C ASP A 32 -24.50 -32.21 2.78
N GLY A 33 -25.18 -32.40 3.91
CA GLY A 33 -24.58 -32.29 5.25
C GLY A 33 -24.51 -30.84 5.78
N CYS A 34 -23.98 -30.66 6.99
CA CYS A 34 -23.89 -29.35 7.64
C CYS A 34 -22.56 -28.65 7.35
N ILE A 35 -22.50 -27.31 7.37
CA ILE A 35 -21.24 -26.60 7.08
C ILE A 35 -20.08 -26.99 8.03
N ALA A 36 -20.41 -27.41 9.25
CA ALA A 36 -19.44 -27.94 10.20
C ALA A 36 -18.83 -29.28 9.76
N SER A 37 -19.52 -30.11 8.96
CA SER A 37 -18.93 -31.33 8.39
C SER A 37 -17.85 -31.00 7.36
N VAL A 38 -18.03 -29.95 6.57
CA VAL A 38 -17.01 -29.47 5.62
C VAL A 38 -15.78 -28.95 6.36
N ALA A 39 -15.99 -28.11 7.39
CA ALA A 39 -14.89 -27.52 8.16
C ALA A 39 -14.09 -28.54 8.97
N ASN A 40 -14.74 -29.59 9.47
CA ASN A 40 -14.11 -30.65 10.26
C ASN A 40 -13.74 -31.89 9.43
N ASN A 41 -14.14 -31.96 8.17
CA ASN A 41 -13.98 -33.11 7.27
C ASN A 41 -14.52 -34.44 7.87
N VAL A 42 -15.66 -34.37 8.56
CA VAL A 42 -16.34 -35.52 9.19
C VAL A 42 -17.83 -35.43 8.98
N ALA A 43 -18.55 -36.57 8.96
CA ALA A 43 -20.00 -36.57 8.75
C ALA A 43 -20.76 -35.70 9.77
N CYS A 44 -21.86 -35.09 9.32
CA CYS A 44 -22.68 -34.26 10.20
C CYS A 44 -23.30 -35.13 11.31
N ALA A 45 -22.97 -34.83 12.56
CA ALA A 45 -23.36 -35.65 13.68
C ALA A 45 -24.82 -35.35 14.08
N ALA A 46 -25.77 -35.99 13.39
CA ALA A 46 -27.21 -35.78 13.61
C ALA A 46 -27.72 -36.31 14.97
N SER A 47 -26.93 -37.15 15.66
CA SER A 47 -27.38 -37.88 16.85
C SER A 47 -26.30 -38.04 17.93
N VAL A 48 -25.48 -37.00 18.17
CA VAL A 48 -24.48 -37.00 19.24
C VAL A 48 -25.02 -36.33 20.51
N SER A 49 -24.48 -36.76 21.65
CA SER A 49 -24.76 -36.15 22.96
C SER A 49 -24.54 -34.63 22.93
N GLY A 50 -25.30 -33.86 23.72
CA GLY A 50 -25.26 -32.39 23.68
C GLY A 50 -23.85 -31.78 23.83
N LEU A 51 -22.97 -32.42 24.61
CA LEU A 51 -21.57 -31.99 24.75
C LEU A 51 -20.75 -32.19 23.48
N GLN A 52 -20.92 -33.32 22.79
CA GLN A 52 -20.24 -33.62 21.53
C GLN A 52 -20.73 -32.71 20.40
N PHE A 53 -22.02 -32.38 20.40
CA PHE A 53 -22.58 -31.38 19.48
C PHE A 53 -21.92 -30.01 19.66
N VAL A 54 -21.78 -29.54 20.90
CA VAL A 54 -21.11 -28.26 21.20
C VAL A 54 -19.64 -28.30 20.80
N ALA A 55 -18.92 -29.36 21.14
CA ALA A 55 -17.50 -29.51 20.76
C ALA A 55 -17.31 -29.52 19.23
N PHE A 56 -18.21 -30.17 18.49
CA PHE A 56 -18.19 -30.22 17.03
C PHE A 56 -18.34 -28.84 16.38
N HIS A 57 -19.29 -28.03 16.87
CA HIS A 57 -19.52 -26.67 16.39
C HIS A 57 -18.40 -25.71 16.81
N LEU A 58 -17.86 -25.85 18.03
CA LEU A 58 -16.71 -25.06 18.48
C LEU A 58 -15.44 -25.33 17.64
N ASN A 59 -15.24 -26.57 17.21
CA ASN A 59 -14.11 -26.90 16.35
C ASN A 59 -14.28 -26.33 14.93
N ALA A 60 -15.50 -26.41 14.37
CA ALA A 60 -15.81 -25.76 13.09
C ALA A 60 -15.60 -24.24 13.18
N PHE A 61 -16.10 -23.63 14.25
CA PHE A 61 -15.93 -22.21 14.54
C PHE A 61 -14.45 -21.80 14.59
N LYS A 62 -13.62 -22.59 15.27
CA LYS A 62 -12.17 -22.39 15.31
C LYS A 62 -11.55 -22.43 13.91
N SER A 63 -11.90 -23.42 13.09
CA SER A 63 -11.39 -23.55 11.72
C SER A 63 -11.76 -22.33 10.85
N PHE A 64 -13.01 -21.86 10.94
CA PHE A 64 -13.45 -20.65 10.24
C PHE A 64 -12.70 -19.40 10.72
N THR A 65 -12.56 -19.24 12.04
CA THR A 65 -11.86 -18.09 12.63
C THR A 65 -10.38 -18.07 12.20
N LEU A 66 -9.70 -19.21 12.20
CA LEU A 66 -8.31 -19.33 11.76
C LEU A 66 -8.15 -19.03 10.26
N GLY A 67 -9.05 -19.55 9.42
CA GLY A 67 -9.05 -19.26 7.99
C GLY A 67 -9.27 -17.77 7.70
N LEU A 68 -10.19 -17.15 8.43
CA LEU A 68 -10.47 -15.73 8.32
C LEU A 68 -9.28 -14.86 8.75
N VAL A 69 -8.61 -15.19 9.87
CA VAL A 69 -7.42 -14.46 10.32
C VAL A 69 -6.31 -14.51 9.27
N ASN A 70 -6.04 -15.68 8.69
CA ASN A 70 -5.04 -15.82 7.63
C ASN A 70 -5.39 -14.98 6.40
N ASN A 71 -6.66 -15.01 5.97
CA ASN A 71 -7.12 -14.23 4.83
C ASN A 71 -7.10 -12.72 5.09
N ILE A 72 -7.43 -12.28 6.31
CA ILE A 72 -7.34 -10.88 6.72
C ILE A 72 -5.88 -10.42 6.73
N LEU A 73 -4.95 -11.24 7.23
CA LEU A 73 -3.53 -10.91 7.22
C LEU A 73 -3.01 -10.74 5.78
N ILE A 74 -3.40 -11.63 4.88
CA ILE A 74 -3.07 -11.54 3.46
C ILE A 74 -3.68 -10.28 2.83
N ALA A 75 -4.97 -10.03 3.04
CA ALA A 75 -5.65 -8.83 2.52
C ALA A 75 -5.02 -7.53 3.05
N THR A 76 -4.67 -7.52 4.34
CA THR A 76 -4.00 -6.39 4.99
C THR A 76 -2.60 -6.18 4.40
N PHE A 77 -1.85 -7.25 4.18
CA PHE A 77 -0.55 -7.19 3.51
C PHE A 77 -0.66 -6.62 2.08
N PHE A 78 -1.64 -7.07 1.30
CA PHE A 78 -1.90 -6.53 -0.04
C PHE A 78 -2.26 -5.04 -0.01
N LEU A 79 -3.11 -4.61 0.93
CA LEU A 79 -3.44 -3.19 1.10
C LEU A 79 -2.22 -2.36 1.45
N PHE A 80 -1.37 -2.82 2.37
CA PHE A 80 -0.11 -2.14 2.68
C PHE A 80 0.80 -2.07 1.44
N ALA A 81 0.97 -3.17 0.70
CA ALA A 81 1.78 -3.20 -0.51
C ALA A 81 1.29 -2.18 -1.54
N LEU A 82 -0.03 -2.06 -1.75
CA LEU A 82 -0.62 -1.06 -2.65
C LEU A 82 -0.36 0.38 -2.18
N VAL A 83 -0.50 0.64 -0.87
CA VAL A 83 -0.20 1.97 -0.30
C VAL A 83 1.27 2.32 -0.48
N PHE A 84 2.20 1.39 -0.19
CA PHE A 84 3.63 1.61 -0.38
C PHE A 84 3.99 1.83 -1.85
N ALA A 85 3.40 1.07 -2.77
CA ALA A 85 3.59 1.26 -4.20
C ALA A 85 3.09 2.64 -4.66
N GLY A 86 1.91 3.06 -4.18
CA GLY A 86 1.36 4.39 -4.48
C GLY A 86 2.25 5.51 -3.97
N ILE A 87 2.74 5.42 -2.73
CA ILE A 87 3.71 6.35 -2.15
C ILE A 87 4.97 6.39 -3.03
N PHE A 88 5.54 5.23 -3.38
CA PHE A 88 6.75 5.17 -4.18
C PHE A 88 6.59 5.86 -5.55
N VAL A 89 5.47 5.65 -6.24
CA VAL A 89 5.19 6.31 -7.53
C VAL A 89 5.07 7.83 -7.37
N LEU A 90 4.36 8.30 -6.35
CA LEU A 90 4.20 9.73 -6.08
C LEU A 90 5.54 10.42 -5.75
N PHE A 91 6.35 9.79 -4.90
CA PHE A 91 7.66 10.33 -4.53
C PHE A 91 8.66 10.27 -5.69
N LYS A 92 8.67 9.21 -6.50
CA LYS A 92 9.52 9.10 -7.69
C LYS A 92 9.24 10.23 -8.68
N ASN A 93 7.97 10.48 -8.99
CA ASN A 93 7.59 11.52 -9.95
C ASN A 93 7.96 12.92 -9.46
N ARG A 94 7.74 13.21 -8.17
CA ARG A 94 8.09 14.49 -7.57
C ARG A 94 9.61 14.71 -7.48
N TYR A 95 10.37 13.66 -7.17
CA TYR A 95 11.83 13.70 -7.12
C TYR A 95 12.44 13.95 -8.51
N LEU A 96 11.93 13.27 -9.53
CA LEU A 96 12.37 13.48 -10.92
C LEU A 96 12.04 14.89 -11.43
N GLU A 97 10.85 15.43 -11.14
CA GLU A 97 10.50 16.80 -11.51
C GLU A 97 11.42 17.85 -10.85
N LEU A 98 11.78 17.66 -9.58
CA LEU A 98 12.64 18.59 -8.85
C LEU A 98 14.06 18.60 -9.43
N ILE A 99 14.64 17.42 -9.63
CA ILE A 99 15.98 17.27 -10.25
C ILE A 99 16.00 17.90 -11.64
N GLN A 100 15.02 17.61 -12.48
CA GLN A 100 15.01 18.08 -13.86
C GLN A 100 14.88 19.61 -13.95
N LYS A 101 14.10 20.24 -13.07
CA LYS A 101 13.96 21.71 -12.99
C LYS A 101 15.25 22.38 -12.52
N ASP A 102 15.95 21.80 -11.54
CA ASP A 102 17.18 22.39 -11.01
C ASP A 102 18.35 22.28 -12.00
N HIS A 103 18.50 21.13 -12.69
CA HIS A 103 19.52 20.99 -13.72
C HIS A 103 19.31 21.94 -14.90
N PHE A 104 18.07 22.18 -15.31
CA PHE A 104 17.78 23.11 -16.41
C PHE A 104 18.10 24.56 -16.04
N LYS A 105 17.79 24.99 -14.81
CA LYS A 105 18.15 26.33 -14.32
C LYS A 105 19.67 26.53 -14.25
N ILE A 106 20.40 25.55 -13.72
CA ILE A 106 21.86 25.61 -13.62
C ILE A 106 22.51 25.65 -15.02
N PHE A 107 22.01 24.84 -15.96
CA PHE A 107 22.49 24.83 -17.34
C PHE A 107 22.27 26.19 -18.01
N ARG A 108 21.05 26.75 -17.89
CA ARG A 108 20.71 28.06 -18.44
C ARG A 108 21.57 29.17 -17.87
N TYR A 109 21.80 29.20 -16.56
CA TYR A 109 22.67 30.17 -15.91
C TYR A 109 24.11 30.10 -16.45
N ARG A 110 24.65 28.90 -16.61
CA ARG A 110 26.00 28.71 -17.17
C ARG A 110 26.10 29.18 -18.63
N LEU A 111 25.06 28.94 -19.42
CA LEU A 111 24.99 29.40 -20.80
C LEU A 111 24.93 30.92 -20.89
N GLU A 112 24.08 31.56 -20.08
CA GLU A 112 23.97 33.02 -20.00
C GLU A 112 25.31 33.65 -19.59
N LEU A 113 25.98 33.08 -18.59
CA LEU A 113 27.31 33.55 -18.16
C LEU A 113 28.36 33.41 -19.27
N ALA A 114 28.33 32.32 -20.04
CA ALA A 114 29.24 32.09 -21.15
C ALA A 114 29.02 33.09 -22.29
N ILE A 115 27.76 33.44 -22.58
CA ILE A 115 27.41 34.46 -23.60
C ILE A 115 27.95 35.82 -23.18
N VAL A 116 27.72 36.24 -21.94
CA VAL A 116 28.22 37.54 -21.42
C VAL A 116 29.75 37.62 -21.50
N PHE A 117 30.44 36.53 -21.16
CA PHE A 117 31.91 36.51 -21.23
C PHE A 117 32.42 36.59 -22.67
N LEU A 118 31.72 35.94 -23.61
CA LEU A 118 32.03 36.01 -25.04
C LEU A 118 31.81 37.41 -25.60
N GLU A 119 30.68 38.05 -25.26
CA GLU A 119 30.37 39.42 -25.66
C GLU A 119 31.43 40.39 -25.16
N TYR A 120 31.79 40.32 -23.87
CA TYR A 120 32.85 41.16 -23.31
C TYR A 120 34.19 40.97 -24.03
N LYS A 121 34.56 39.72 -24.32
CA LYS A 121 35.80 39.40 -25.03
C LYS A 121 35.78 39.93 -26.46
N LEU A 122 34.64 39.84 -27.15
CA LEU A 122 34.45 40.34 -28.51
C LEU A 122 34.55 41.86 -28.55
N ILE A 123 33.83 42.55 -27.66
CA ILE A 123 33.87 44.02 -27.52
C ILE A 123 35.29 44.49 -27.22
N ARG A 124 35.98 43.82 -26.29
CA ARG A 124 37.38 44.15 -25.95
C ARG A 124 38.32 43.95 -27.15
N TRP A 125 38.15 42.86 -27.91
CA TRP A 125 38.94 42.60 -29.10
C TRP A 125 38.71 43.67 -30.18
N LEU A 126 37.44 44.04 -30.43
CA LEU A 126 37.08 45.12 -31.35
C LEU A 126 37.68 46.46 -30.92
N ALA A 127 37.56 46.83 -29.65
CA ALA A 127 38.10 48.09 -29.12
C ALA A 127 39.62 48.21 -29.25
N ILE A 128 40.36 47.09 -29.15
CA ILE A 128 41.81 47.06 -29.38
C ILE A 128 42.14 47.28 -30.86
N HIS A 129 41.35 46.70 -31.77
CA HIS A 129 41.60 46.84 -33.21
C HIS A 129 41.14 48.18 -33.78
N GLU A 130 40.09 48.80 -33.25
CA GLU A 130 39.65 50.13 -33.68
C GLU A 130 40.59 51.25 -33.22
N ASN A 131 41.19 51.11 -32.04
CA ASN A 131 42.13 52.11 -31.48
C ASN A 131 43.60 51.73 -31.72
N SER A 132 43.85 50.66 -32.48
CA SER A 132 45.20 50.31 -32.93
C SER A 132 45.68 51.42 -33.86
N PRO A 133 46.83 52.07 -33.59
CA PRO A 133 47.33 53.10 -34.47
C PRO A 133 47.60 52.47 -35.84
N ALA A 134 46.89 52.96 -36.86
CA ALA A 134 47.23 52.69 -38.25
C ALA A 134 48.52 53.46 -38.53
N ASN A 135 49.65 52.79 -38.30
CA ASN A 135 50.95 53.41 -38.48
C ASN A 135 51.22 53.61 -39.98
N ALA A 136 51.53 54.87 -40.30
CA ALA A 136 52.27 55.39 -41.45
C ALA A 136 51.55 55.48 -42.82
#